data_AF-A0A0C9VDI7-F1
#
_entry.id   AF-A0A0C9VDI7-F1
#
_cell.length_a   1.000
_cell.length_b   1.000
_cell.length_c   1.000
_cell.angle_alpha   90.00
_cell.angle_beta   90.00
_cell.angle_gamma   90.00
#
_symmetry.space_group_name_H-M   'P 1'
#
loop_
_entity.id
_entity.type
_entity.pdbx_description
1 polymer ?
#
loop_
_entity_poly.entity_id
_entity_poly.type
_entity_poly.pdbx_seq_one_letter_code
_entity_poly.pdbx_strand_id
1 'polypeptide(L)'
;MVACTGIVSIGSSIQRTIEAFSEDGSVGAAKPMQTVTSSLRMSTTPSITTSSTSTSPSTCPALTEVSVSFDSNGSMTTDSVSSALFQRIAEEAGHTIQLFQICNDSRGGGTISPMLSAAMGVRAIDTG
;
A
#
# COMPACT_ATOMS: atom_id res chain seq x y z
N MET A 1 -5.62 -18.54 11.12
CA MET A 1 -4.26 -19.11 11.23
C MET A 1 -3.44 -19.02 9.93
N VAL A 2 -4.05 -19.13 8.74
CA VAL A 2 -3.32 -19.09 7.45
C VAL A 2 -2.71 -17.71 7.10
N ALA A 3 -3.38 -16.60 7.46
CA ALA A 3 -2.89 -15.25 7.15
C ALA A 3 -1.58 -14.89 7.89
N CYS A 4 -1.41 -15.35 9.14
CA CYS A 4 -0.18 -15.09 9.91
C CYS A 4 1.04 -15.78 9.29
N THR A 5 0.89 -17.01 8.76
CA THR A 5 2.01 -17.75 8.14
C THR A 5 2.52 -17.06 6.86
N GLY A 6 1.61 -16.50 6.04
CA GLY A 6 1.98 -15.79 4.81
C GLY A 6 2.75 -14.49 5.07
N ILE A 7 2.39 -13.76 6.13
CA ILE A 7 3.07 -12.51 6.53
C ILE A 7 4.49 -12.79 7.03
N VAL A 8 4.66 -13.83 7.85
CA VAL A 8 5.97 -14.29 8.33
C VAL A 8 6.87 -14.73 7.16
N SER A 9 6.27 -15.27 6.08
CA SER A 9 6.99 -15.67 4.87
C SER A 9 7.58 -14.48 4.10
N ILE A 10 6.88 -13.34 4.02
CA ILE A 10 7.38 -12.16 3.28
C ILE A 10 8.57 -11.52 4.01
N GLY A 11 8.44 -11.30 5.33
CA GLY A 11 9.53 -10.74 6.13
C GLY A 11 10.78 -11.62 6.11
N SER A 12 10.62 -12.93 6.26
CA SER A 12 11.73 -13.89 6.20
C SER A 12 12.34 -14.03 4.80
N SER A 13 11.58 -13.77 3.73
CA SER A 13 12.12 -13.76 2.36
C SER A 13 13.01 -12.54 2.14
N ILE A 14 12.58 -11.35 2.58
CA ILE A 14 13.40 -10.12 2.52
C ILE A 14 14.69 -10.29 3.32
N GLN A 15 14.59 -10.81 4.55
CA GLN A 15 15.75 -11.05 5.40
C GLN A 15 16.75 -12.01 4.73
N ARG A 16 16.27 -13.14 4.20
CA ARG A 16 17.14 -14.10 3.49
C ARG A 16 17.80 -13.50 2.25
N THR A 17 17.10 -12.64 1.50
CA THR A 17 17.70 -11.91 0.38
C THR A 17 18.81 -10.99 0.86
N ILE A 18 18.58 -10.19 1.90
CA ILE A 18 19.60 -9.26 2.43
C ILE A 18 20.82 -10.05 2.94
N GLU A 19 20.61 -11.17 3.62
CA GLU A 19 21.68 -12.05 4.09
C GLU A 19 22.48 -12.68 2.93
N ALA A 20 21.80 -13.15 1.88
CA ALA A 20 22.45 -13.76 0.73
C ALA A 20 23.30 -12.79 -0.11
N PHE A 21 22.94 -11.51 -0.13
CA PHE A 21 23.63 -10.47 -0.91
C PHE A 21 24.57 -9.58 -0.06
N SER A 22 24.74 -9.86 1.23
CA SER A 22 25.68 -9.13 2.09
C SER A 22 27.07 -9.75 2.02
N GLU A 23 28.10 -8.95 1.71
CA GLU A 23 29.50 -9.38 1.57
C GLU A 23 30.04 -10.10 2.83
N ASP A 24 29.57 -9.70 4.02
CA ASP A 24 30.01 -10.26 5.30
C ASP A 24 29.27 -11.55 5.75
N GLY A 25 28.28 -12.04 4.99
CA GLY A 25 27.50 -13.26 5.31
C GLY A 25 26.68 -13.22 6.62
N SER A 26 26.76 -12.12 7.39
CA SER A 26 25.92 -11.85 8.55
C SER A 26 25.51 -10.39 8.56
N VAL A 27 24.21 -10.18 8.74
CA VAL A 27 23.61 -8.85 8.67
C VAL A 27 23.08 -8.54 10.05
N GLY A 28 23.72 -7.61 10.76
CA GLY A 28 23.19 -7.12 12.03
C GLY A 28 21.77 -6.59 11.86
N ALA A 29 20.93 -6.71 12.90
CA ALA A 29 19.50 -6.36 12.87
C ALA A 29 19.19 -4.93 12.38
N ALA A 30 20.19 -4.05 12.34
CA ALA A 30 20.07 -2.68 11.85
C ALA A 30 19.82 -2.58 10.33
N LYS A 31 20.48 -3.38 9.49
CA LYS A 31 20.35 -3.24 8.02
C LYS A 31 18.96 -3.66 7.52
N PRO A 32 18.37 -4.80 7.94
CA PRO A 32 17.00 -5.15 7.54
C PRO A 32 15.97 -4.11 8.00
N MET A 33 16.14 -3.55 9.20
CA MET A 33 15.27 -2.49 9.72
C MET A 33 15.36 -1.20 8.86
N GLN A 34 16.57 -0.82 8.45
CA GLN A 34 16.77 0.33 7.56
C GLN A 34 16.15 0.10 6.18
N THR A 35 16.29 -1.11 5.62
CA THR A 35 15.67 -1.49 4.35
C THR A 35 14.15 -1.38 4.42
N VAL A 36 13.56 -1.94 5.47
CA VAL A 36 12.11 -1.91 5.71
C VAL A 36 11.60 -0.46 5.89
N THR A 37 12.32 0.36 6.66
CA THR A 37 11.96 1.77 6.91
C THR A 37 12.04 2.62 5.65
N SER A 38 13.00 2.32 4.77
CA SER A 38 13.21 3.06 3.51
C SER A 38 12.34 2.54 2.36
N SER A 39 11.55 1.49 2.58
CA SER A 39 10.70 0.88 1.57
C SER A 39 9.30 1.50 1.54
N LEU A 40 8.73 1.64 0.35
CA LEU A 40 7.31 1.89 0.13
C LEU A 40 6.67 0.66 -0.48
N ARG A 41 5.58 0.18 0.11
CA ARG A 41 4.80 -0.95 -0.41
C ARG A 41 3.58 -0.45 -1.18
N MET A 42 3.45 -0.85 -2.45
CA MET A 42 2.22 -0.67 -3.21
C MET A 42 1.34 -1.92 -3.05
N SER A 43 0.11 -1.73 -2.60
CA SER A 43 -0.92 -2.75 -2.55
C SER A 43 -1.93 -2.46 -3.64
N THR A 44 -2.18 -3.44 -4.51
CA THR A 44 -3.10 -3.28 -5.63
C THR A 44 -4.39 -4.02 -5.34
N THR A 45 -5.48 -3.29 -5.18
CA THR A 45 -6.83 -3.85 -5.01
C THR A 45 -7.79 -3.15 -5.96
N PRO A 46 -8.57 -3.88 -6.77
CA PRO A 46 -9.40 -3.27 -7.81
C PRO A 46 -10.42 -2.32 -7.17
N SER A 47 -10.33 -1.04 -7.55
CA SER A 47 -11.26 -0.01 -7.08
C SER A 47 -12.36 0.17 -8.11
N ILE A 48 -13.33 -0.74 -8.09
CA ILE A 48 -14.45 -0.72 -9.05
C ILE A 48 -15.60 0.09 -8.46
N THR A 49 -15.93 1.22 -9.09
CA THR A 49 -17.16 1.97 -8.79
C THR A 49 -18.07 1.96 -10.01
N THR A 50 -19.01 1.02 -10.07
CA THR A 50 -20.17 1.11 -10.97
C THR A 50 -21.21 2.01 -10.29
N SER A 51 -21.11 3.32 -10.51
CA SER A 51 -22.10 4.36 -10.11
C SER A 51 -23.05 3.94 -8.98
N SER A 52 -22.57 3.96 -7.74
CA SER A 52 -23.40 3.75 -6.56
C SER A 52 -23.16 4.89 -5.57
N THR A 53 -24.23 5.29 -4.90
CA THR A 53 -24.42 6.46 -4.03
C THR A 53 -23.46 6.55 -2.82
N SER A 54 -22.48 5.65 -2.72
CA SER A 54 -21.58 5.44 -1.58
C SER A 54 -20.16 5.97 -1.78
N THR A 55 -19.85 6.53 -2.95
CA THR A 55 -18.55 7.16 -3.25
C THR A 55 -18.67 8.68 -3.14
N SER A 56 -17.67 9.33 -2.55
CA SER A 56 -17.72 10.77 -2.35
C SER A 56 -17.78 11.50 -3.70
N PRO A 57 -18.62 12.53 -3.87
CA PRO A 57 -18.92 13.15 -5.17
C PRO A 57 -17.70 13.81 -5.84
N SER A 58 -16.63 14.08 -5.10
CA SER A 58 -15.37 14.64 -5.60
C SER A 58 -14.31 13.59 -6.00
N THR A 59 -14.56 12.29 -5.76
CA THR A 59 -13.57 11.22 -5.89
C THR A 59 -14.20 9.96 -6.50
N CYS A 60 -14.78 10.10 -7.69
CA CYS A 60 -15.33 8.99 -8.47
C CYS A 60 -14.34 8.61 -9.58
N PRO A 61 -13.65 7.46 -9.50
CA PRO A 61 -12.69 7.05 -10.50
C PRO A 61 -13.37 6.63 -11.83
N ALA A 62 -12.86 7.15 -12.94
CA ALA A 62 -13.13 6.73 -14.31
C ALA A 62 -12.41 5.41 -14.65
N LEU A 63 -12.89 4.72 -15.69
CA LEU A 63 -12.54 3.33 -15.98
C LEU A 63 -11.15 3.09 -16.62
N THR A 64 -10.30 4.11 -16.77
CA THR A 64 -9.06 4.01 -17.57
C THR A 64 -7.75 4.31 -16.83
N GLU A 65 -7.82 4.96 -15.67
CA GLU A 65 -6.62 5.43 -14.96
C GLU A 65 -6.48 4.78 -13.59
N VAL A 66 -5.24 4.69 -13.09
CA VAL A 66 -4.93 4.16 -11.76
C VAL A 66 -5.56 5.04 -10.68
N SER A 67 -6.24 4.42 -9.74
CA SER A 67 -6.84 5.09 -8.59
C SER A 67 -6.02 4.87 -7.33
N VAL A 68 -5.97 5.90 -6.48
CA VAL A 68 -5.41 5.85 -5.13
C VAL A 68 -6.57 5.84 -4.15
N SER A 69 -6.63 4.80 -3.33
CA SER A 69 -7.72 4.58 -2.38
C SER A 69 -7.40 5.21 -1.02
N PHE A 70 -8.31 6.06 -0.54
CA PHE A 70 -8.27 6.67 0.78
C PHE A 70 -9.40 6.17 1.67
N ASP A 71 -9.07 5.89 2.92
CA ASP A 71 -10.05 5.61 3.96
C ASP A 71 -9.61 6.23 5.30
N SER A 72 -10.54 6.90 5.97
CA SER A 72 -10.30 7.49 7.29
C SER A 72 -10.41 6.45 8.42
N ASN A 73 -11.06 5.31 8.17
CA ASN A 73 -11.28 4.26 9.16
C ASN A 73 -10.12 3.26 9.30
N GLY A 74 -9.03 3.45 8.54
CA GLY A 74 -7.87 2.58 8.58
C GLY A 74 -8.06 1.23 7.88
N SER A 75 -9.09 1.08 7.03
CA SER A 75 -9.25 -0.10 6.17
C SER A 75 -8.30 -0.07 4.98
N MET A 76 -7.78 1.12 4.65
CA MET A 76 -6.69 1.41 3.72
C MET A 76 -5.50 1.98 4.49
N THR A 77 -4.28 1.81 3.99
CA THR A 77 -3.03 2.30 4.62
C THR A 77 -2.50 3.58 3.97
N THR A 78 -3.10 4.03 2.88
CA THR A 78 -2.70 5.26 2.17
C THR A 78 -2.69 6.47 3.11
N ASP A 79 -1.51 7.05 3.31
CA ASP A 79 -1.32 8.35 3.96
C ASP A 79 -1.09 9.45 2.92
N SER A 80 -1.19 10.71 3.36
CA SER A 80 -0.96 11.88 2.50
C SER A 80 0.45 11.91 1.91
N VAL A 81 1.45 11.41 2.66
CA VAL A 81 2.85 11.40 2.19
C VAL A 81 3.10 10.31 1.14
N SER A 82 2.55 9.09 1.29
CA SER A 82 2.65 8.07 0.23
C SER A 82 1.90 8.49 -1.02
N SER A 83 0.73 9.12 -0.86
CA SER A 83 -0.02 9.61 -2.01
C SER A 83 0.75 10.68 -2.77
N ALA A 84 1.36 11.65 -2.09
CA ALA A 84 2.16 12.68 -2.75
C ALA A 84 3.38 12.09 -3.47
N LEU A 85 4.04 11.10 -2.86
CA LEU A 85 5.16 10.39 -3.49
C LEU A 85 4.69 9.62 -4.74
N PHE A 86 3.56 8.91 -4.66
CA PHE A 86 3.01 8.17 -5.78
C PHE A 86 2.52 9.09 -6.90
N GLN A 87 1.89 10.21 -6.55
CA GLN A 87 1.50 11.24 -7.51
C GLN A 87 2.71 11.74 -8.29
N ARG A 88 3.82 12.03 -7.61
CA ARG A 88 5.04 12.47 -8.26
C ARG A 88 5.61 11.41 -9.21
N ILE A 89 5.58 10.14 -8.82
CA ILE A 89 6.01 9.01 -9.66
C ILE A 89 5.11 8.90 -10.90
N ALA A 90 3.80 9.04 -10.73
CA ALA A 90 2.85 8.99 -11.84
C ALA A 90 3.03 10.17 -12.82
N GLU A 91 3.25 11.38 -12.30
CA GLU A 91 3.56 12.56 -13.12
C GLU A 91 4.83 12.37 -13.96
N GLU A 92 5.89 11.79 -13.37
CA GLU A 92 7.13 11.47 -14.09
C GLU A 92 6.95 10.34 -15.11
N ALA A 93 6.03 9.40 -14.84
CA ALA A 93 5.67 8.35 -15.78
C ALA A 93 4.63 8.79 -16.84
N GLY A 94 4.11 10.02 -16.77
CA GLY A 94 3.11 10.56 -17.70
C GLY A 94 1.69 10.03 -17.50
N HIS A 95 1.37 9.52 -16.31
CA HIS A 95 0.05 8.99 -15.94
C HIS A 95 -0.72 9.97 -15.04
N THR A 96 -2.04 10.00 -15.20
CA THR A 96 -2.92 10.76 -14.30
C THR A 96 -3.43 9.82 -13.21
N ILE A 97 -3.32 10.23 -11.94
CA ILE A 97 -3.89 9.45 -10.84
C ILE A 97 -5.30 9.94 -10.52
N GLN A 98 -6.16 9.01 -10.14
CA GLN A 98 -7.50 9.31 -9.66
C GLN A 98 -7.57 9.10 -8.15
N LEU A 99 -8.40 9.88 -7.48
CA LEU A 99 -8.65 9.70 -6.05
C LEU A 99 -9.94 8.91 -5.88
N PHE A 100 -9.91 7.89 -5.03
CA PHE A 100 -11.08 7.13 -4.62
C PHE A 100 -11.23 7.21 -3.10
N GLN A 101 -12.39 7.65 -2.64
CA GLN A 101 -12.75 7.69 -1.23
C GLN A 101 -14.22 7.35 -1.04
N ILE A 102 -14.48 6.46 -0.09
CA ILE A 102 -15.83 6.05 0.31
C ILE A 102 -16.46 7.17 1.16
N CYS A 103 -17.75 7.42 0.99
CA CYS A 103 -18.46 8.41 1.81
C CYS A 103 -18.38 8.04 3.30
N ASN A 104 -18.29 9.04 4.17
CA ASN A 104 -18.15 8.84 5.62
C ASN A 104 -19.36 8.13 6.27
N ASP A 105 -20.53 8.15 5.62
CA ASP A 105 -21.75 7.46 6.04
C ASP A 105 -21.84 6.01 5.52
N SER A 106 -20.89 5.60 4.67
CA SER A 106 -20.81 4.28 4.08
C SER A 106 -19.66 3.47 4.69
N ARG A 107 -19.84 2.15 4.76
CA ARG A 107 -18.78 1.22 5.18
C ARG A 107 -18.09 0.63 3.95
N GLY A 108 -16.78 0.80 3.89
CA GLY A 108 -15.93 0.20 2.86
C GLY A 108 -15.46 -1.22 3.17
N GLY A 109 -14.98 -1.89 2.13
CA GLY A 109 -14.16 -3.09 2.28
C GLY A 109 -12.72 -2.72 2.70
N GLY A 110 -12.08 -3.59 3.49
CA GLY A 110 -10.67 -3.43 3.86
C GLY A 110 -9.74 -4.17 2.93
N THR A 111 -8.48 -3.72 2.89
CA THR A 111 -7.41 -4.39 2.13
C THR A 111 -6.50 -5.19 3.05
N ILE A 112 -5.54 -5.90 2.44
CA ILE A 112 -4.48 -6.59 3.17
C ILE A 112 -3.39 -5.64 3.69
N SER A 113 -3.43 -4.38 3.28
CA SER A 113 -2.37 -3.40 3.50
C SER A 113 -2.18 -3.03 4.97
N PRO A 114 -3.25 -2.80 5.76
CA PRO A 114 -3.08 -2.50 7.18
C PRO A 114 -2.41 -3.66 7.91
N MET A 115 -2.76 -4.90 7.54
CA MET A 115 -2.18 -6.11 8.13
C MET A 115 -0.69 -6.26 7.78
N LEU A 116 -0.32 -6.03 6.52
CA LEU A 116 1.06 -6.16 6.05
C LEU A 116 1.96 -5.01 6.49
N SER A 117 1.45 -3.78 6.50
CA SER A 117 2.16 -2.60 6.98
C SER A 117 2.43 -2.71 8.47
N ALA A 118 1.44 -3.11 9.29
CA ALA A 118 1.62 -3.28 10.72
C ALA A 118 2.61 -4.41 11.06
N ALA A 119 2.59 -5.51 10.30
CA ALA A 119 3.46 -6.65 10.58
C ALA A 119 4.91 -6.44 10.13
N MET A 120 5.13 -5.71 9.03
CA MET A 120 6.48 -5.47 8.53
C MET A 120 7.08 -4.14 8.98
N GLY A 121 6.27 -3.16 9.39
CA GLY A 121 6.73 -1.81 9.71
C GLY A 121 7.06 -0.98 8.45
N VAL A 122 6.49 -1.33 7.30
CA VAL A 122 6.72 -0.64 6.02
C VAL A 122 5.55 0.30 5.73
N ARG A 123 5.84 1.49 5.22
CA ARG A 123 4.81 2.40 4.71
C ARG A 123 4.12 1.78 3.49
N ALA A 124 2.79 1.85 3.41
CA ALA A 124 2.04 1.27 2.31
C ALA A 124 1.05 2.25 1.68
N ILE A 125 0.81 2.08 0.38
CA ILE A 125 -0.21 2.79 -0.39
C ILE A 125 -1.14 1.78 -1.05
N ASP A 126 -2.44 2.05 -1.01
CA ASP A 126 -3.47 1.27 -1.69
C ASP A 126 -3.83 1.93 -3.03
N THR A 127 -3.62 1.18 -4.10
CA THR A 127 -3.86 1.57 -5.50
C THR A 127 -4.75 0.56 -6.18
N GLY A 128 -5.44 0.92 -7.26
CA GLY A 128 -6.39 0.02 -7.91
C GLY A 128 -6.91 0.46 -9.25
#